data_AF-A0A9D6R7N3-F1
#
_entry.id   AF-A0A9D6R7N3-F1
#
_cell.length_a   1.000
_cell.length_b   1.000
_cell.length_c   1.000
_cell.angle_alpha   90.00
_cell.angle_beta   90.00
_cell.angle_gamma   90.00
#
_symmetry.space_group_name_H-M   'P 1'
#
loop_
_entity.id
_entity.type
_entity.pdbx_description
1 polymer ?
#
loop_
_entity_poly.entity_id
_entity_poly.type
_entity_poly.pdbx_seq_one_letter_code
_entity_poly.pdbx_strand_id
1 'polypeptide(L)'
;MAQPSVVVNLTPQHQFSALHDWPETQLLLLVPRKIWARAQSYVPQFEDVKLAGRFGADPGDFEWEILPQPQGFKWWRRTTRGDASYFGVLITPNAEADMLEAYGMLDIGSDSAWWFDAIEDIGALYGRSDLIAKDEGVAVEDARLFVSLEEYRQRDMLTADLTDTEPAWRIGNKAEVLKLKEAMIGLFERARTATLAQEV
;
A
#
# COMPACT_ATOMS: atom_id res chain seq x y z
N MET A 1 -17.02 16.49 19.69
CA MET A 1 -17.15 15.41 18.70
C MET A 1 -15.77 15.16 18.16
N ALA A 2 -15.18 14.01 18.50
CA ALA A 2 -13.87 13.63 17.99
C ALA A 2 -14.01 13.27 16.50
N GLN A 3 -13.13 13.80 15.66
CA GLN A 3 -12.99 13.33 14.28
C GLN A 3 -12.66 11.83 14.33
N PRO A 4 -13.20 10.99 13.42
CA PRO A 4 -12.68 9.65 13.26
C PRO A 4 -11.20 9.79 12.88
N SER A 5 -10.32 9.40 13.79
CA SER A 5 -8.90 9.25 13.50
C SER A 5 -8.80 8.10 12.51
N VAL A 6 -8.63 8.44 11.25
CA VAL A 6 -8.13 7.49 10.25
C VAL A 6 -6.83 6.95 10.83
N VAL A 7 -6.81 5.67 11.18
CA VAL A 7 -5.62 4.97 11.64
C VAL A 7 -4.72 4.81 10.42
N VAL A 8 -4.05 5.91 10.08
CA VAL A 8 -2.80 5.81 9.33
C VAL A 8 -1.86 5.10 10.28
N ASN A 9 -1.25 4.00 9.84
CA ASN A 9 -0.03 3.52 10.48
C ASN A 9 1.03 4.63 10.31
N LEU A 10 1.02 5.62 11.23
CA LEU A 10 1.93 6.76 11.31
C LEU A 10 3.30 6.35 11.85
N THR A 11 3.36 5.14 12.39
CA THR A 11 4.55 4.49 12.94
C THR A 11 4.68 3.11 12.30
N PRO A 12 4.96 3.04 10.99
CA PRO A 12 5.57 1.83 10.45
C PRO A 12 6.74 1.55 11.40
N GLN A 13 6.75 0.38 12.06
CA GLN A 13 7.65 0.07 13.18
C GLN A 13 9.12 -0.12 12.73
N HIS A 14 9.51 0.60 11.69
CA HIS A 14 10.27 0.07 10.61
C HIS A 14 11.18 1.19 10.12
N GLN A 15 12.47 1.09 10.46
CA GLN A 15 13.47 2.06 10.06
C GLN A 15 13.76 1.91 8.57
N PHE A 16 13.02 2.70 7.81
CA PHE A 16 12.97 2.73 6.36
C PHE A 16 14.33 2.83 5.61
N SER A 17 15.41 3.33 6.23
CA SER A 17 16.76 3.29 5.62
C SER A 17 17.33 1.88 5.46
N ALA A 18 16.83 0.92 6.24
CA ALA A 18 17.24 -0.49 6.21
C ALA A 18 16.30 -1.35 5.35
N LEU A 19 15.40 -0.75 4.56
CA LEU A 19 14.37 -1.50 3.82
C LEU A 19 14.96 -2.64 2.98
N HIS A 20 16.10 -2.42 2.32
CA HIS A 20 16.80 -3.45 1.53
C HIS A 20 17.29 -4.68 2.33
N ASP A 21 17.44 -4.55 3.65
CA ASP A 21 17.86 -5.65 4.52
C ASP A 21 16.69 -6.59 4.88
N TRP A 22 15.48 -6.30 4.38
CA TRP A 22 14.26 -6.91 4.88
C TRP A 22 13.76 -8.00 3.95
N PRO A 23 13.44 -9.19 4.48
CA PRO A 23 13.00 -10.34 3.69
C PRO A 23 11.77 -10.06 2.81
N GLU A 24 10.88 -9.17 3.26
CA GLU A 24 9.58 -8.88 2.63
C GLU A 24 9.69 -7.88 1.47
N THR A 25 10.84 -7.20 1.36
CA THR A 25 11.03 -6.12 0.40
C THR A 25 11.61 -6.66 -0.91
N GLN A 26 11.23 -6.04 -2.02
CA GLN A 26 11.66 -6.47 -3.35
C GLN A 26 12.27 -5.30 -4.11
N LEU A 27 13.42 -5.54 -4.76
CA LEU A 27 13.94 -4.61 -5.76
C LEU A 27 12.95 -4.54 -6.92
N LEU A 28 12.26 -3.41 -7.06
CA LEU A 28 11.24 -3.26 -8.10
C LEU A 28 11.83 -2.74 -9.41
N LEU A 29 12.67 -1.70 -9.31
CA LEU A 29 13.18 -0.93 -10.45
C LEU A 29 14.58 -0.38 -10.18
N LEU A 30 15.35 -0.21 -11.26
CA LEU A 30 16.51 0.67 -11.30
C LEU A 30 16.11 1.95 -12.03
N VAL A 31 16.22 3.09 -11.36
CA VAL A 31 15.66 4.36 -11.83
C VAL A 31 16.79 5.39 -12.01
N PRO A 32 16.92 6.04 -13.18
CA PRO A 32 17.86 7.14 -13.32
C PRO A 32 17.53 8.26 -12.32
N ARG A 33 18.53 8.76 -11.60
CA ARG A 33 18.37 9.81 -10.57
C ARG A 33 17.60 11.03 -11.06
N LYS A 34 17.80 11.42 -12.33
CA LYS A 34 17.07 12.54 -12.96
C LYS A 34 15.56 12.29 -13.05
N ILE A 35 15.16 11.07 -13.39
CA ILE A 35 13.74 10.69 -13.47
C ILE A 35 13.13 10.66 -12.08
N TRP A 36 13.86 10.14 -11.09
CA TRP A 36 13.43 10.15 -9.70
C TRP A 36 13.20 11.58 -9.16
N ALA A 37 14.19 12.47 -9.32
CA ALA A 37 14.06 13.87 -8.90
C ALA A 37 12.88 14.56 -9.61
N ARG A 38 12.69 14.27 -10.91
CA ARG A 38 11.55 14.77 -11.67
C ARG A 38 10.22 14.28 -11.10
N ALA A 39 10.11 13.00 -10.75
CA ALA A 39 8.91 12.44 -10.13
C ALA A 39 8.60 13.10 -8.79
N GLN A 40 9.62 13.42 -7.98
CA GLN A 40 9.44 14.17 -6.74
C GLN A 40 8.93 15.60 -6.96
N SER A 41 9.26 16.24 -8.08
CA SER A 41 8.66 17.54 -8.44
C SER A 41 7.26 17.39 -9.02
N TYR A 42 6.98 16.28 -9.71
CA TYR A 42 5.72 16.00 -10.37
C TYR A 42 4.59 15.66 -9.40
N VAL A 43 4.81 14.73 -8.46
CA VAL A 43 3.77 14.25 -7.54
C VAL A 43 3.03 15.40 -6.82
N PRO A 44 3.70 16.38 -6.19
CA PRO A 44 3.03 17.47 -5.46
C PRO A 44 2.11 18.34 -6.33
N GLN A 45 2.32 18.35 -7.64
CA GLN A 45 1.57 19.17 -8.59
C GLN A 45 0.38 18.44 -9.20
N PHE A 46 0.45 17.12 -9.32
CA PHE A 46 -0.48 16.35 -10.16
C PHE A 46 -1.11 15.13 -9.49
N GLU A 47 -0.42 14.47 -8.54
CA GLU A 47 -0.84 13.16 -8.01
C GLU A 47 -0.75 13.02 -6.48
N ASP A 48 -0.46 14.11 -5.77
CA ASP A 48 -0.36 14.11 -4.30
C ASP A 48 -1.71 13.73 -3.68
N VAL A 49 -1.68 12.84 -2.68
CA VAL A 49 -2.82 12.43 -1.84
C VAL A 49 -3.64 13.61 -1.31
N LYS A 50 -3.00 14.77 -1.10
CA LYS A 50 -3.65 16.02 -0.63
C LYS A 50 -4.43 16.76 -1.72
N LEU A 51 -4.27 16.39 -2.99
CA LEU A 51 -5.00 16.97 -4.12
C LEU A 51 -6.40 16.34 -4.31
N ALA A 52 -6.82 15.45 -3.41
CA ALA A 52 -8.11 14.76 -3.44
C ALA A 52 -9.27 15.72 -3.73
N GLY A 53 -10.03 15.42 -4.79
CA GLY A 53 -11.24 16.16 -5.20
C GLY A 53 -11.14 17.01 -6.48
N ARG A 54 -10.05 16.95 -7.26
CA ARG A 54 -9.98 17.60 -8.58
C ARG A 54 -9.82 16.63 -9.76
N PHE A 55 -10.80 16.74 -10.66
CA PHE A 55 -10.88 16.30 -12.06
C PHE A 55 -10.34 14.90 -12.40
N GLY A 56 -11.20 13.90 -12.24
CA GLY A 56 -11.07 12.62 -12.94
C GLY A 56 -10.39 11.50 -12.17
N ALA A 57 -10.04 11.70 -10.89
CA ALA A 57 -9.65 10.60 -10.02
C ALA A 57 -10.90 9.80 -9.62
N ASP A 58 -11.10 8.65 -10.25
CA ASP A 58 -12.19 7.74 -9.92
C ASP A 58 -11.92 7.04 -8.57
N PRO A 59 -12.96 6.68 -7.80
CA PRO A 59 -12.81 5.82 -6.64
C PRO A 59 -12.05 4.53 -7.01
N GLY A 60 -10.83 4.38 -6.49
CA GLY A 60 -9.92 3.28 -6.82
C GLY A 60 -8.64 3.71 -7.53
N ASP A 61 -8.49 4.98 -7.90
CA ASP A 61 -7.25 5.53 -8.42
C ASP A 61 -6.15 5.61 -7.36
N PHE A 62 -4.92 5.58 -7.86
CA PHE A 62 -3.70 5.56 -7.05
C PHE A 62 -3.29 6.98 -6.68
N GLU A 63 -3.00 7.21 -5.42
CA GLU A 63 -2.50 8.47 -4.90
C GLU A 63 -1.08 8.30 -4.36
N TRP A 64 -0.27 9.33 -4.50
CA TRP A 64 1.13 9.30 -4.07
C TRP A 64 1.38 10.31 -2.97
N GLU A 65 2.26 9.96 -2.04
CA GLU A 65 2.79 10.88 -1.05
C GLU A 65 4.31 10.81 -1.09
N ILE A 66 4.97 11.95 -1.05
CA ILE A 66 6.43 11.98 -0.98
C ILE A 66 6.86 11.77 0.46
N LEU A 67 7.78 10.83 0.65
CA LEU A 67 8.50 10.66 1.90
C LEU A 67 9.80 11.46 1.81
N PRO A 68 9.96 12.53 2.63
CA PRO A 68 11.17 13.36 2.60
C PRO A 68 12.34 12.66 3.31
N GLN A 69 12.06 11.84 4.33
CA GLN A 69 13.08 11.11 5.05
C GLN A 69 12.54 9.75 5.58
N PRO A 70 13.09 8.61 5.11
CA PRO A 70 13.99 8.54 3.96
C PRO A 70 13.29 8.92 2.67
N GLN A 71 14.10 9.21 1.64
CA GLN A 71 13.60 9.62 0.34
C GLN A 71 12.82 8.48 -0.31
N GLY A 72 11.54 8.72 -0.59
CA GLY A 72 10.67 7.67 -1.08
C GLY A 72 9.32 8.17 -1.58
N PHE A 73 8.52 7.21 -2.02
CA PHE A 73 7.12 7.41 -2.32
C PHE A 73 6.28 6.44 -1.49
N LYS A 74 5.21 6.98 -0.93
CA LYS A 74 4.14 6.22 -0.33
C LYS A 74 3.01 6.15 -1.34
N TRP A 75 2.56 4.94 -1.60
CA TRP A 75 1.50 4.62 -2.55
C TRP A 75 0.24 4.28 -1.78
N TRP A 76 -0.83 4.98 -2.11
CA TRP A 76 -2.13 4.86 -1.48
C TRP A 76 -3.17 4.48 -2.52
N ARG A 77 -4.19 3.74 -2.07
CA ARG A 77 -5.43 3.60 -2.82
C ARG A 77 -6.61 3.65 -1.86
N ARG A 78 -7.64 4.40 -2.25
CA ARG A 78 -8.82 4.67 -1.44
C ARG A 78 -9.85 3.56 -1.59
N THR A 79 -10.52 3.20 -0.51
CA THR A 79 -11.74 2.39 -0.56
C THR A 79 -12.83 3.14 -1.35
N THR A 80 -13.91 2.43 -1.68
CA THR A 80 -15.12 3.06 -2.24
C THR A 80 -15.76 4.10 -1.31
N ARG A 81 -15.38 4.11 -0.02
CA ARG A 81 -15.80 5.10 0.98
C ARG A 81 -14.82 6.28 1.10
N GLY A 82 -13.69 6.24 0.39
CA GLY A 82 -12.66 7.28 0.40
C GLY A 82 -11.57 7.08 1.45
N ASP A 83 -11.67 6.05 2.28
CA ASP A 83 -10.70 5.74 3.33
C ASP A 83 -9.39 5.19 2.75
N ALA A 84 -8.26 5.52 3.36
CA ALA A 84 -6.97 4.97 2.96
C ALA A 84 -6.91 3.49 3.35
N SER A 85 -6.61 2.59 2.40
CA SER A 85 -6.73 1.15 2.63
C SER A 85 -5.58 0.30 2.06
N TYR A 86 -4.58 0.97 1.48
CA TYR A 86 -3.32 0.37 1.07
C TYR A 86 -2.13 1.21 1.49
N PHE A 87 -1.02 0.54 1.77
CA PHE A 87 0.26 1.20 1.95
C PHE A 87 1.37 0.46 1.21
N GLY A 88 1.80 1.03 0.08
CA GLY A 88 3.05 0.64 -0.57
C GLY A 88 4.15 1.63 -0.23
N VAL A 89 5.33 1.15 0.15
CA VAL A 89 6.49 2.01 0.43
C VAL A 89 7.56 1.76 -0.60
N LEU A 90 8.05 2.83 -1.22
CA LEU A 90 9.17 2.79 -2.14
C LEU A 90 10.30 3.65 -1.60
N ILE A 91 11.50 3.08 -1.49
CA ILE A 91 12.67 3.79 -0.97
C ILE A 91 13.86 3.63 -1.89
N THR A 92 14.61 4.71 -2.02
CA THR A 92 15.93 4.69 -2.65
C THR A 92 17.00 4.65 -1.57
N PRO A 93 17.88 3.62 -1.51
CA PRO A 93 18.87 3.48 -0.45
C PRO A 93 20.05 4.44 -0.60
N ASN A 94 20.33 4.93 -1.82
CA ASN A 94 21.43 5.86 -2.09
C ASN A 94 21.04 6.93 -3.12
N ALA A 95 20.75 8.15 -2.65
CA ALA A 95 20.37 9.29 -3.50
C ALA A 95 21.51 9.86 -4.35
N GLU A 96 22.76 9.49 -4.07
CA GLU A 96 23.94 10.01 -4.79
C GLU A 96 24.30 9.20 -6.03
N ALA A 97 23.79 7.97 -6.14
CA ALA A 97 24.02 7.10 -7.29
C ALA A 97 23.30 7.64 -8.55
N ASP A 98 23.89 7.43 -9.72
CA ASP A 98 23.26 7.81 -10.99
C ASP A 98 22.05 6.93 -11.33
N MET A 99 22.09 5.67 -10.90
CA MET A 99 20.98 4.73 -10.91
C MET A 99 20.58 4.43 -9.46
N LEU A 100 19.32 4.72 -9.13
CA LEU A 100 18.74 4.48 -7.82
C LEU A 100 18.03 3.13 -7.83
N GLU A 101 18.27 2.34 -6.79
CA GLU A 101 17.53 1.10 -6.55
C GLU A 101 16.22 1.45 -5.82
N ALA A 102 15.08 1.16 -6.42
CA ALA A 102 13.79 1.36 -5.77
C ALA A 102 13.31 0.03 -5.17
N TYR A 103 13.38 -0.07 -3.84
CA TYR A 103 12.85 -1.21 -3.09
C TYR A 103 11.42 -0.94 -2.68
N GLY A 104 10.57 -1.96 -2.80
CA GLY A 104 9.16 -1.87 -2.48
C GLY A 104 8.66 -2.99 -1.58
N MET A 105 7.75 -2.63 -0.68
CA MET A 105 6.88 -3.55 0.04
C MET A 105 5.45 -3.03 0.04
N LEU A 106 4.50 -3.93 0.29
CA LEU A 106 3.09 -3.60 0.38
C LEU A 106 2.54 -4.21 1.66
N ASP A 107 1.86 -3.40 2.46
CA ASP A 107 1.05 -3.86 3.59
C ASP A 107 -0.44 -3.58 3.31
N ILE A 108 -1.28 -4.54 3.66
CA ILE A 108 -2.73 -4.50 3.41
C ILE A 108 -3.44 -4.71 4.74
N GLY A 109 -4.28 -3.74 5.12
CA GLY A 109 -5.07 -3.76 6.33
C GLY A 109 -6.31 -4.66 6.21
N SER A 110 -6.82 -5.19 7.32
CA SER A 110 -8.00 -6.06 7.33
C SER A 110 -9.33 -5.34 7.11
N ASP A 111 -9.34 -4.02 7.27
CA ASP A 111 -10.44 -3.12 6.92
C ASP A 111 -10.52 -2.84 5.40
N SER A 112 -9.59 -3.42 4.65
CA SER A 112 -9.48 -3.31 3.21
C SER A 112 -10.40 -4.24 2.45
N ALA A 113 -10.99 -3.74 1.35
CA ALA A 113 -11.72 -4.58 0.40
C ALA A 113 -10.84 -5.64 -0.28
N TRP A 114 -9.51 -5.47 -0.21
CA TRP A 114 -8.51 -6.31 -0.85
C TRP A 114 -7.78 -7.22 0.13
N TRP A 115 -8.22 -7.20 1.39
CA TRP A 115 -7.70 -8.09 2.41
C TRP A 115 -7.70 -9.55 1.95
N PHE A 116 -8.75 -9.99 1.23
CA PHE A 116 -8.92 -11.38 0.77
C PHE A 116 -8.24 -11.70 -0.59
N ASP A 117 -7.61 -10.74 -1.27
CA ASP A 117 -6.97 -10.96 -2.59
C ASP A 117 -5.79 -11.97 -2.53
N ALA A 118 -5.24 -12.23 -1.34
CA ALA A 118 -4.18 -13.21 -1.14
C ALA A 118 -4.68 -14.62 -0.75
N ILE A 119 -5.99 -14.81 -0.61
CA ILE A 119 -6.58 -16.12 -0.36
C ILE A 119 -6.68 -16.87 -1.68
N GLU A 120 -5.97 -17.99 -1.80
CA GLU A 120 -5.92 -18.79 -3.02
C GLU A 120 -7.24 -19.50 -3.31
N ASP A 121 -7.90 -20.01 -2.26
CA ASP A 121 -9.21 -20.68 -2.34
C ASP A 121 -10.25 -19.92 -1.52
N ILE A 122 -10.76 -18.85 -2.13
CA ILE A 122 -11.79 -18.01 -1.51
C ILE A 122 -13.11 -18.78 -1.26
N GLY A 123 -13.37 -19.82 -2.05
CA GLY A 123 -14.56 -20.66 -1.90
C GLY A 123 -14.50 -21.49 -0.62
N ALA A 124 -13.34 -22.11 -0.34
CA ALA A 124 -13.11 -22.84 0.90
C ALA A 124 -13.17 -21.92 2.13
N LEU A 125 -12.61 -20.71 2.02
CA LEU A 125 -12.72 -19.70 3.08
C LEU A 125 -14.19 -19.36 3.36
N TYR A 126 -14.98 -19.05 2.33
CA TYR A 126 -16.40 -18.70 2.50
C TYR A 126 -17.19 -19.86 3.11
N GLY A 127 -16.98 -21.09 2.64
CA GLY A 127 -17.64 -22.26 3.21
C GLY A 127 -17.33 -22.47 4.69
N ARG A 128 -16.07 -22.30 5.11
CA ARG A 128 -15.68 -22.39 6.53
C ARG A 128 -16.29 -21.26 7.36
N SER A 129 -16.25 -20.03 6.85
CA SER A 129 -16.80 -18.86 7.55
C SER A 129 -18.32 -18.94 7.73
N ASP A 130 -19.04 -19.43 6.73
CA ASP A 130 -20.50 -19.59 6.81
C ASP A 130 -20.89 -20.63 7.89
N LEU A 131 -20.10 -21.70 8.03
CA LEU A 131 -20.29 -22.70 9.09
C LEU A 131 -20.02 -22.10 10.48
N ILE A 132 -18.90 -21.39 10.65
CA ILE A 132 -18.55 -20.74 11.92
C ILE A 132 -19.60 -19.69 12.31
N ALA A 133 -20.02 -18.85 11.36
CA ALA A 133 -21.04 -17.83 11.60
C ALA A 133 -22.35 -18.44 12.12
N LYS A 134 -22.74 -19.59 11.55
CA LYS A 134 -23.94 -20.33 11.98
C LYS A 134 -23.76 -20.97 13.35
N ASP A 135 -22.64 -21.61 13.60
CA ASP A 135 -22.39 -22.38 14.83
C ASP A 135 -22.16 -21.48 16.04
N GLU A 136 -21.49 -20.33 15.84
CA GLU A 136 -21.16 -19.37 16.91
C GLU A 136 -22.15 -18.20 17.01
N GLY A 137 -23.06 -18.06 16.03
CA GLY A 137 -24.06 -16.99 16.01
C GLY A 137 -23.46 -15.59 15.77
N VAL A 138 -22.34 -15.52 15.05
CA VAL A 138 -21.65 -14.26 14.70
C VAL A 138 -21.98 -13.82 13.28
N ALA A 139 -21.64 -12.56 12.92
CA ALA A 139 -21.79 -12.10 11.55
C ALA A 139 -20.84 -12.85 10.61
N VAL A 140 -21.27 -13.07 9.36
CA VAL A 140 -20.48 -13.81 8.37
C VAL A 140 -19.18 -13.06 8.05
N GLU A 141 -19.22 -11.74 8.01
CA GLU A 141 -18.06 -10.88 7.79
C GLU A 141 -17.01 -11.05 8.88
N ASP A 142 -17.44 -11.13 10.14
CA ASP A 142 -16.54 -11.34 11.29
C ASP A 142 -15.92 -12.73 11.23
N ALA A 143 -16.72 -13.76 10.88
CA ALA A 143 -16.22 -15.12 10.67
C ALA A 143 -15.23 -15.23 9.50
N ARG A 144 -15.44 -14.45 8.42
CA ARG A 144 -14.49 -14.36 7.29
C ARG A 144 -13.17 -13.73 7.71
N LEU A 145 -13.24 -12.63 8.46
CA LEU A 145 -12.04 -12.00 9.00
C LEU A 145 -11.29 -12.98 9.91
N PHE A 146 -11.97 -13.63 10.85
CA PHE A 146 -11.37 -14.61 11.74
C PHE A 146 -10.64 -15.75 11.00
N VAL A 147 -11.31 -16.39 10.04
CA VAL A 147 -10.71 -17.48 9.24
C VAL A 147 -9.51 -16.99 8.43
N SER A 148 -9.59 -15.82 7.82
CA SER A 148 -8.48 -15.25 7.06
C SER A 148 -7.28 -14.89 7.92
N LEU A 149 -7.49 -14.40 9.15
CA LEU A 149 -6.40 -14.12 10.11
C LEU A 149 -5.64 -15.40 10.46
N GLU A 150 -6.34 -16.50 10.71
CA GLU A 150 -5.69 -17.80 10.93
C GLU A 150 -4.87 -18.24 9.71
N GLU A 151 -5.42 -18.11 8.51
CA GLU A 151 -4.73 -18.48 7.27
C GLU A 151 -3.47 -17.66 7.05
N TYR A 152 -3.53 -16.34 7.23
CA TYR A 152 -2.36 -15.47 7.09
C TYR A 152 -1.32 -15.69 8.17
N ARG A 153 -1.75 -15.99 9.40
CA ARG A 153 -0.83 -16.35 10.50
C ARG A 153 -0.07 -17.65 10.20
N GLN A 154 -0.75 -18.65 9.62
CA GLN A 154 -0.13 -19.92 9.24
C GLN A 154 0.88 -19.80 8.09
N ARG A 155 0.79 -18.72 7.30
CA ARG A 155 1.67 -18.43 6.17
C ARG A 155 2.74 -17.39 6.47
N ASP A 156 2.88 -16.97 7.73
CA ASP A 156 3.79 -15.89 8.16
C ASP A 156 3.57 -14.59 7.36
N MET A 157 2.32 -14.31 6.97
CA MET A 157 1.99 -13.13 6.17
C MET A 157 1.54 -11.94 7.02
N LEU A 158 1.24 -12.11 8.31
CA LEU A 158 0.81 -11.01 9.16
C LEU A 158 1.99 -10.16 9.64
N THR A 159 1.91 -8.85 9.42
CA THR A 159 2.86 -7.87 9.97
C THR A 159 2.35 -7.22 11.26
N ALA A 160 1.03 -7.21 11.47
CA ALA A 160 0.39 -6.84 12.72
C ALA A 160 -0.92 -7.62 12.90
N ASP A 161 -1.22 -8.01 14.14
CA ASP A 161 -2.46 -8.71 14.47
C ASP A 161 -3.62 -7.73 14.69
N LEU A 162 -4.85 -8.24 14.63
CA LEU A 162 -6.05 -7.45 14.90
C LEU A 162 -6.10 -7.06 16.38
N THR A 163 -6.43 -5.80 16.66
CA THR A 163 -6.70 -5.32 18.03
C THR A 163 -8.09 -4.69 18.11
N ASP A 164 -8.53 -4.33 19.32
CA ASP A 164 -9.83 -3.67 19.53
C ASP A 164 -9.95 -2.32 18.79
N THR A 165 -8.83 -1.68 18.47
CA THR A 165 -8.79 -0.32 17.90
C THR A 165 -8.09 -0.21 16.56
N GLU A 166 -7.33 -1.24 16.15
CA GLU A 166 -6.51 -1.21 14.94
C GLU A 166 -6.74 -2.45 14.08
N PRO A 167 -6.79 -2.32 12.74
CA PRO A 167 -6.91 -3.46 11.85
C PRO A 167 -5.66 -4.33 11.91
N ALA A 168 -5.80 -5.61 11.55
CA ALA A 168 -4.65 -6.44 11.26
C ALA A 168 -4.00 -6.01 9.94
N TRP A 169 -2.72 -6.34 9.77
CA TRP A 169 -1.96 -6.03 8.57
C TRP A 169 -1.27 -7.27 8.05
N ARG A 170 -1.25 -7.42 6.73
CA ARG A 170 -0.52 -8.48 6.03
C ARG A 170 0.41 -7.94 4.96
N ILE A 171 1.48 -8.68 4.69
CA ILE A 171 2.35 -8.48 3.54
C ILE A 171 1.55 -8.78 2.27
N GLY A 172 1.74 -7.94 1.26
CA GLY A 172 1.23 -8.15 -0.09
C GLY A 172 1.88 -9.36 -0.76
N ASN A 173 1.09 -10.13 -1.51
CA ASN A 173 1.61 -11.21 -2.32
C ASN A 173 2.34 -10.70 -3.58
N LYS A 174 2.97 -11.60 -4.34
CA LYS A 174 3.72 -11.26 -5.55
C LYS A 174 2.90 -10.50 -6.60
N ALA A 175 1.62 -10.85 -6.78
CA ALA A 175 0.75 -10.20 -7.75
C ALA A 175 0.42 -8.76 -7.33
N GLU A 176 0.23 -8.54 -6.03
CA GLU A 176 -0.03 -7.20 -5.48
C GLU A 176 1.21 -6.31 -5.53
N VAL A 177 2.40 -6.86 -5.25
CA VAL A 177 3.68 -6.15 -5.42
C VAL A 177 3.93 -5.79 -6.89
N LEU A 178 3.51 -6.63 -7.84
CA LEU A 178 3.60 -6.31 -9.27
C LEU A 178 2.74 -5.09 -9.63
N LYS A 179 1.55 -4.95 -9.05
CA LYS A 179 0.69 -3.76 -9.26
C LYS A 179 1.40 -2.48 -8.78
N LEU A 180 2.09 -2.53 -7.63
CA LEU A 180 2.90 -1.40 -7.15
C LEU A 180 4.02 -1.04 -8.14
N LYS A 181 4.71 -2.06 -8.68
CA LYS A 181 5.74 -1.86 -9.70
C LYS A 181 5.18 -1.20 -10.98
N GLU A 182 4.04 -1.69 -11.48
CA GLU A 182 3.38 -1.13 -12.67
C GLU A 182 2.92 0.31 -12.44
N ALA A 183 2.31 0.59 -11.28
CA ALA A 183 1.93 1.93 -10.88
C ALA A 183 3.14 2.89 -10.88
N MET A 184 4.29 2.41 -10.39
CA MET A 184 5.52 3.20 -10.33
C MET A 184 6.11 3.48 -11.72
N ILE A 185 6.09 2.49 -12.62
CA ILE A 185 6.47 2.71 -14.02
C ILE A 185 5.56 3.79 -14.64
N GLY A 186 4.25 3.69 -14.40
CA GLY A 186 3.28 4.68 -14.86
C GLY A 186 3.57 6.09 -14.33
N LEU A 187 3.90 6.22 -13.03
CA LEU A 187 4.29 7.49 -12.43
C LEU A 187 5.51 8.10 -13.13
N PHE A 188 6.57 7.30 -13.35
CA PHE A 188 7.78 7.79 -14.00
C PHE A 188 7.57 8.18 -15.46
N GLU A 189 6.76 7.45 -16.20
CA GLU A 189 6.43 7.80 -17.57
C GLU A 189 5.65 9.11 -17.64
N ARG A 190 4.65 9.30 -16.78
CA ARG A 190 3.89 10.57 -16.72
C ARG A 190 4.78 11.72 -16.28
N ALA A 191 5.56 11.54 -15.22
CA ALA A 191 6.52 12.53 -14.75
C ALA A 191 7.48 12.93 -15.86
N ARG A 192 8.00 11.98 -16.65
CA ARG A 192 8.91 12.22 -17.78
C ARG A 192 8.32 13.15 -18.83
N THR A 193 7.03 13.01 -19.13
CA THR A 193 6.38 13.76 -20.22
C THR A 193 5.67 15.04 -19.79
N ALA A 194 5.33 15.19 -18.51
CA ALA A 194 4.59 16.34 -18.01
C ALA A 194 5.45 17.61 -18.03
N THR A 195 4.88 18.76 -18.39
CA THR A 195 5.54 20.06 -18.22
C THR A 195 5.40 20.49 -16.77
N LEU A 196 6.52 20.63 -16.06
CA LEU A 196 6.51 21.05 -14.65
C LEU A 196 6.47 22.57 -14.55
N ALA A 197 5.85 23.12 -13.50
CA ALA A 197 5.74 24.58 -13.31
C ALA A 197 7.10 25.31 -13.30
N GLN A 198 8.17 24.63 -12.90
CA GLN A 198 9.54 25.15 -12.87
C GLN A 198 10.21 25.22 -14.26
N GLU A 199 9.57 24.69 -15.30
CA GLU A 199 10.08 24.63 -16.68
C GLU A 199 9.38 25.62 -17.62
N VAL A 200 8.43 26.39 -17.09
CA VAL A 200 7.61 27.38 -17.80
C VAL A 200 8.12 28.78 -17.54
#